data_AF-A0A9N9EU79-F1
#
_entry.id   AF-A0A9N9EU79-F1
#
_cell.length_a   1.000
_cell.length_b   1.000
_cell.length_c   1.000
_cell.angle_alpha   90.00
_cell.angle_beta   90.00
_cell.angle_gamma   90.00
#
_symmetry.space_group_name_H-M   'P 1'
#
loop_
_entity.id
_entity.type
_entity.pdbx_description
1 polymer ?
#
loop_
_entity_poly.entity_id
_entity_poly.type
_entity_poly.pdbx_seq_one_letter_code
_entity_poly.pdbx_strand_id
1 'polypeptide(L)'
;MEFDWGFKNPGPKTQKYEEEVSSFFYSQNINPYICQKLPEYLMQIPELTNVQVKEKSCGLGEWDGQLGEMSLRHLFMCTSAFEVVFTRFTNITQKEYKRKVKELTKEFGVFKTYCTNIRMFAKKI
;
A
#
# COMPACT_ATOMS: atom_id res chain seq x y z
N MET A 1 -9.61 8.27 1.08
CA MET A 1 -8.18 8.57 0.85
C MET A 1 -7.68 7.24 0.39
N GLU A 2 -7.30 7.18 -0.86
CA GLU A 2 -6.97 5.92 -1.51
C GLU A 2 -5.46 5.71 -1.39
N PHE A 3 -5.03 4.47 -1.20
CA PHE A 3 -3.62 4.13 -1.18
C PHE A 3 -3.40 2.89 -2.02
N ASP A 4 -2.28 2.86 -2.72
CA ASP A 4 -1.81 1.68 -3.44
C ASP A 4 -0.92 0.84 -2.55
N TRP A 5 -0.79 -0.45 -2.87
CA TRP A 5 0.20 -1.32 -2.21
C TRP A 5 1.61 -1.06 -2.76
N GLY A 6 2.08 0.18 -2.58
CA GLY A 6 3.36 0.67 -3.08
C GLY A 6 4.11 1.45 -2.01
N PHE A 7 5.11 0.81 -1.41
CA PHE A 7 5.90 1.43 -0.36
C PHE A 7 6.99 2.32 -0.95
N LYS A 8 7.27 3.43 -0.28
CA LYS A 8 8.37 4.34 -0.62
C LYS A 8 9.49 4.16 0.38
N ASN A 9 10.73 4.14 -0.13
CA ASN A 9 11.92 3.75 0.61
C ASN A 9 11.78 2.39 1.32
N PRO A 10 11.34 1.32 0.62
CA PRO A 10 11.29 0.00 1.22
C PRO A 10 12.71 -0.51 1.46
N GLY A 11 12.92 -1.20 2.57
CA GLY A 11 14.09 -2.07 2.67
C GLY A 11 13.92 -3.34 1.82
N PRO A 12 14.97 -4.15 1.66
CA PRO A 12 14.98 -5.30 0.76
C PRO A 12 13.88 -6.34 1.07
N LYS A 13 13.52 -6.56 2.33
CA LYS A 13 12.46 -7.53 2.68
C LYS A 13 11.08 -7.00 2.34
N THR A 14 10.85 -5.72 2.56
CA THR A 14 9.63 -4.98 2.23
C THR A 14 9.44 -4.94 0.73
N GLN A 15 10.50 -4.65 -0.02
CA GLN A 15 10.45 -4.66 -1.49
C GLN A 15 10.06 -6.05 -2.01
N LYS A 16 10.71 -7.11 -1.52
CA LYS A 16 10.36 -8.48 -1.90
C LYS A 16 8.92 -8.84 -1.56
N TYR A 17 8.45 -8.41 -0.39
CA TYR A 17 7.06 -8.63 0.01
C TYR A 17 6.07 -7.87 -0.88
N GLU A 18 6.38 -6.61 -1.23
CA GLU A 18 5.59 -5.84 -2.19
C GLU A 18 5.51 -6.54 -3.55
N GLU A 19 6.63 -7.03 -4.07
CA GLU A 19 6.69 -7.77 -5.35
C GLU A 19 5.82 -9.03 -5.34
N GLU A 20 5.85 -9.81 -4.25
CA GLU A 20 5.02 -11.02 -4.09
C GLU A 20 3.53 -10.67 -4.01
N VAL A 21 3.16 -9.61 -3.28
CA VAL A 21 1.78 -9.14 -3.17
C VAL A 21 1.28 -8.60 -4.52
N SER A 22 2.10 -7.80 -5.21
CA SER A 22 1.79 -7.27 -6.54
C SER A 22 1.62 -8.41 -7.55
N SER A 23 2.48 -9.43 -7.50
CA SER A 23 2.37 -10.63 -8.34
C SER A 23 1.06 -11.38 -8.11
N PHE A 24 0.60 -11.47 -6.86
CA PHE A 24 -0.72 -12.02 -6.55
C PHE A 24 -1.82 -11.20 -7.23
N PHE A 25 -1.85 -9.87 -7.06
CA PHE A 25 -2.89 -9.04 -7.66
C PHE A 25 -2.90 -9.12 -9.19
N TYR A 26 -1.72 -9.08 -9.82
CA TYR A 26 -1.61 -9.25 -11.26
C TYR A 26 -2.13 -10.62 -11.73
N SER A 27 -1.90 -11.71 -10.98
CA SER A 27 -2.45 -13.03 -11.30
C SER A 27 -3.98 -13.07 -11.30
N GLN A 28 -4.61 -12.13 -10.60
CA GLN A 28 -6.07 -11.94 -10.54
C GLN A 28 -6.57 -10.87 -11.50
N ASN A 29 -5.72 -10.36 -12.40
CA ASN A 29 -6.00 -9.22 -13.30
C ASN A 29 -6.38 -7.92 -12.55
N ILE A 30 -5.84 -7.75 -11.34
CA ILE A 30 -6.02 -6.54 -10.52
C ILE A 30 -4.74 -5.71 -10.60
N ASN A 31 -4.86 -4.41 -10.87
CA ASN A 31 -3.74 -3.47 -10.81
C ASN A 31 -3.52 -3.01 -9.35
N PRO A 32 -2.40 -3.37 -8.70
CA PRO A 32 -2.11 -2.96 -7.32
C PRO A 32 -1.73 -1.47 -7.18
N TYR A 33 -1.52 -0.77 -8.31
CA TYR A 33 -1.14 0.64 -8.39
C TYR A 33 -2.21 1.50 -9.11
N ILE A 34 -3.48 1.19 -8.89
CA ILE A 34 -4.60 1.85 -9.58
C ILE A 34 -4.75 3.32 -9.17
N CYS A 35 -4.45 3.67 -7.92
CA CYS A 35 -4.64 5.04 -7.42
C CYS A 35 -3.76 6.05 -8.16
N GLN A 36 -2.57 5.64 -8.62
CA GLN A 36 -1.72 6.46 -9.49
C GLN A 36 -2.32 6.72 -10.87
N LYS A 37 -3.24 5.87 -11.33
CA LYS A 37 -3.91 5.97 -12.64
C LYS A 37 -5.26 6.65 -12.59
N LEU A 38 -5.92 6.65 -11.43
CA LEU A 38 -7.23 7.28 -11.25
C LEU A 38 -7.28 8.75 -11.69
N PRO A 39 -6.27 9.60 -11.44
CA PRO A 39 -6.29 10.97 -11.95
C PRO A 39 -6.37 11.06 -13.47
N GLU A 40 -5.59 10.23 -14.18
CA GLU A 40 -5.56 10.17 -15.64
C GLU A 40 -6.94 9.76 -16.17
N TYR A 41 -7.59 8.77 -15.53
CA TYR A 41 -8.94 8.35 -15.89
C TYR A 41 -9.98 9.45 -15.68
N LEU A 42 -9.92 10.18 -14.55
CA LEU A 42 -10.88 11.25 -14.27
C LEU A 42 -10.75 12.41 -15.27
N MET A 43 -9.54 12.71 -15.75
CA MET A 43 -9.29 13.74 -16.76
C MET A 43 -9.84 13.37 -18.15
N GLN A 44 -10.08 12.08 -18.42
CA GLN A 44 -10.62 11.61 -19.69
C GLN A 44 -12.16 11.65 -19.73
N ILE A 45 -12.83 11.90 -18.61
CA ILE A 45 -14.29 11.93 -18.53
C ILE A 45 -14.79 13.33 -18.92
N PRO A 46 -15.52 13.49 -20.05
CA PRO A 46 -15.93 14.80 -20.55
C PRO A 46 -16.83 15.58 -19.59
N GLU A 47 -17.62 14.90 -18.75
CA GLU A 47 -18.56 15.49 -17.80
C GLU A 47 -17.89 15.98 -16.50
N LEU A 48 -16.58 15.75 -16.35
CA LEU A 48 -15.80 16.18 -15.19
C LEU A 48 -14.84 17.30 -15.57
N THR A 49 -14.74 18.29 -14.69
CA THR A 49 -13.82 19.43 -14.80
C THR A 49 -13.12 19.68 -13.47
N ASN A 50 -12.09 20.52 -13.48
CA ASN A 50 -11.32 20.89 -12.28
C ASN A 50 -10.86 19.67 -11.46
N VAL A 51 -10.23 18.70 -12.13
CA VAL A 51 -9.65 17.52 -11.46
C VAL A 51 -8.46 17.98 -10.62
N GLN A 52 -8.52 17.76 -9.30
CA GLN A 52 -7.48 18.07 -8.35
C GLN A 52 -7.01 16.80 -7.66
N VAL A 53 -5.69 16.65 -7.56
CA VAL A 53 -5.04 15.54 -6.84
C VAL A 53 -4.28 16.14 -5.67
N LYS A 54 -4.48 15.55 -4.48
CA LYS A 54 -3.71 15.85 -3.28
C LYS A 54 -3.04 14.58 -2.82
N GLU A 55 -1.72 14.63 -2.68
CA GLU A 55 -0.94 13.53 -2.14
C GLU A 55 -0.49 13.85 -0.72
N LYS A 56 -0.50 12.82 0.13
CA LYS A 56 -0.02 12.88 1.50
C LYS A 56 0.80 11.64 1.79
N SER A 57 2.08 11.85 2.08
CA SER A 57 2.94 10.80 2.62
C SER A 57 2.61 10.53 4.08
N CYS A 58 2.62 9.27 4.47
CA CYS A 58 2.53 8.86 5.87
C CYS A 58 3.55 7.77 6.15
N GLY A 59 4.43 8.01 7.11
CA GLY A 59 5.43 7.07 7.55
C GLY A 59 4.82 5.83 8.20
N LEU A 60 5.60 4.75 8.24
CA LEU A 60 5.22 3.53 8.91
C LEU A 60 6.10 3.32 10.14
N GLY A 61 5.52 3.58 11.31
CA GLY A 61 6.15 3.39 12.62
C GLY A 61 6.41 4.67 13.39
N GLU A 62 6.99 4.51 14.58
CA GLU A 62 7.19 5.57 15.58
C GLU A 62 8.01 6.76 15.07
N TRP A 63 8.84 6.55 14.04
CA TRP A 63 9.67 7.61 13.46
C TRP A 63 8.86 8.74 12.82
N ASP A 64 7.59 8.50 12.46
CA ASP A 64 6.63 9.50 11.95
C ASP A 64 5.54 9.84 13.01
N GLY A 65 5.88 9.67 14.28
CA GLY A 65 5.02 10.00 15.42
C GLY A 65 3.72 9.18 15.48
N GLN A 66 2.68 9.78 16.07
CA GLN A 66 1.41 9.09 16.32
C GLN A 66 0.68 8.66 15.05
N LEU A 67 0.77 9.46 13.99
CA LEU A 67 0.20 9.10 12.69
C LEU A 67 0.95 7.90 12.09
N GLY A 68 2.28 7.89 12.19
CA GLY A 68 3.09 6.76 11.72
C GLY A 68 2.81 5.45 12.46
N GLU A 69 2.62 5.52 13.78
CA GLU A 69 2.20 4.36 14.57
C GLU A 69 0.81 3.85 14.17
N MET A 70 -0.15 4.76 13.97
CA MET A 70 -1.49 4.40 13.55
C MET A 70 -1.49 3.75 12.16
N SER A 71 -0.73 4.31 11.21
CA SER A 71 -0.59 3.76 9.87
C SER A 71 0.07 2.39 9.87
N LEU A 72 1.08 2.19 10.72
CA LEU A 72 1.68 0.88 10.91
C LEU A 72 0.66 -0.14 11.45
N ARG A 73 -0.14 0.23 12.46
CA ARG A 73 -1.22 -0.65 12.97
C ARG A 73 -2.26 -0.96 11.91
N HIS A 74 -2.63 0.02 11.09
CA HIS A 74 -3.52 -0.19 9.95
C HIS A 74 -2.94 -1.24 8.99
N LEU A 75 -1.67 -1.07 8.59
CA LEU A 75 -1.00 -2.01 7.70
C LEU A 75 -0.96 -3.43 8.30
N PHE A 76 -0.74 -3.56 9.61
CA PHE A 76 -0.82 -4.87 10.29
C PHE A 76 -2.20 -5.51 10.20
N MET A 77 -3.28 -4.73 10.31
CA MET A 77 -4.65 -5.24 10.13
C MET A 77 -4.86 -5.73 8.69
N CYS A 78 -4.43 -4.96 7.68
CA CYS A 78 -4.51 -5.37 6.28
C CYS A 78 -3.71 -6.66 6.01
N THR A 79 -2.46 -6.71 6.47
CA THR A 79 -1.61 -7.91 6.29
C THR A 79 -2.18 -9.13 7.02
N SER A 80 -2.81 -8.96 8.19
CA SER A 80 -3.47 -10.07 8.90
C SER A 80 -4.70 -10.58 8.13
N ALA A 81 -5.52 -9.67 7.59
CA ALA A 81 -6.68 -10.04 6.78
C ALA A 81 -6.26 -10.81 5.51
N PHE A 82 -5.07 -10.50 4.98
CA PHE A 82 -4.54 -11.12 3.78
C PHE A 82 -3.80 -12.45 4.01
N GLU A 83 -3.56 -12.85 5.27
CA GLU A 83 -2.77 -14.03 5.65
C GLU A 83 -3.19 -15.32 4.92
N VAL A 84 -4.48 -15.63 4.93
CA VAL A 84 -5.00 -16.88 4.34
C VAL A 84 -4.81 -16.91 2.83
N VAL A 85 -5.02 -15.77 2.18
CA VAL A 85 -4.89 -15.66 0.72
C VAL A 85 -3.42 -15.75 0.32
N PHE A 86 -2.56 -15.01 1.02
CA PHE A 86 -1.14 -14.97 0.74
C PHE A 86 -0.43 -16.30 0.97
N THR A 87 -0.73 -16.98 2.08
CA THR A 87 -0.12 -18.29 2.41
C THR A 87 -0.46 -19.35 1.37
N ARG A 88 -1.70 -19.35 0.85
CA ARG A 88 -2.12 -20.24 -0.26
C ARG A 88 -1.40 -19.91 -1.56
N PHE A 89 -1.27 -18.63 -1.90
CA PHE A 89 -0.61 -18.19 -3.13
C PHE A 89 0.89 -18.49 -3.12
N THR A 90 1.56 -18.27 -1.99
CA THR A 90 3.03 -18.41 -1.86
C THR A 90 3.47 -19.79 -1.36
N ASN A 91 2.52 -20.67 -1.02
CA ASN A 91 2.76 -22.00 -0.44
C ASN A 91 3.64 -21.98 0.82
N ILE A 92 3.47 -20.96 1.67
CA ILE A 92 4.14 -20.85 2.98
C ILE A 92 3.15 -21.11 4.11
N THR A 93 3.67 -21.48 5.27
CA THR A 93 2.87 -21.66 6.48
C THR A 93 2.46 -20.31 7.09
N GLN A 94 1.36 -20.31 7.85
CA GLN A 94 0.93 -19.16 8.67
C GLN A 94 2.04 -18.68 9.63
N LYS A 95 2.81 -19.62 10.20
CA LYS A 95 3.93 -19.30 11.10
C LYS A 95 5.03 -18.52 10.36
N GLU A 96 5.35 -18.93 9.13
CA GLU A 96 6.32 -18.22 8.29
C GLU A 96 5.81 -16.84 7.88
N TYR A 97 4.53 -16.72 7.54
CA TYR A 97 3.90 -15.45 7.23
C TYR A 97 3.99 -14.46 8.41
N LYS A 98 3.59 -14.87 9.61
CA LYS A 98 3.66 -14.03 10.81
C LYS A 98 5.10 -13.63 11.15
N ARG A 99 6.07 -14.52 10.93
CA ARG A 99 7.49 -14.18 11.07
C ARG A 99 7.90 -13.13 10.04
N LYS A 100 7.52 -13.30 8.78
CA LYS A 100 7.79 -12.35 7.69
C LYS A 100 7.25 -10.96 8.01
N VAL A 101 5.96 -10.87 8.37
CA VAL A 101 5.31 -9.60 8.74
C VAL A 101 6.03 -8.90 9.91
N LYS A 102 6.45 -9.63 10.95
CA LYS A 102 7.24 -9.06 12.06
C LYS A 102 8.60 -8.52 11.62
N GLU A 103 9.24 -9.14 10.63
CA GLU A 103 10.51 -8.68 10.11
C GLU A 103 10.36 -7.39 9.29
N LEU A 104 9.27 -7.26 8.52
CA LEU A 104 8.95 -6.05 7.76
C LEU A 104 8.82 -4.83 8.67
N THR A 105 8.17 -4.99 9.83
CA THR A 105 7.98 -3.91 10.81
C THR A 105 9.28 -3.30 11.29
N LYS A 106 10.30 -4.15 11.52
CA LYS A 106 11.62 -3.67 11.94
C LYS A 106 12.28 -2.88 10.83
N GLU A 107 12.09 -3.31 9.59
CA GLU A 107 12.66 -2.67 8.42
C GLU A 107 12.04 -1.28 8.15
N PHE A 108 10.74 -1.11 8.39
CA PHE A 108 10.06 0.17 8.19
C PHE A 108 10.69 1.31 8.99
N GLY A 109 11.08 1.06 10.25
CA GLY A 109 11.76 2.05 11.08
C GLY A 109 13.18 2.35 10.62
N VAL A 110 13.93 1.32 10.20
CA VAL A 110 15.32 1.47 9.75
C VAL A 110 15.40 2.27 8.45
N PHE A 111 14.54 1.93 7.47
CA PHE A 111 14.53 2.56 6.16
C PHE A 111 13.60 3.76 6.10
N LYS A 112 12.91 4.12 7.19
CA LYS A 112 11.90 5.19 7.20
C LYS A 112 10.89 5.02 6.06
N THR A 113 10.39 3.79 5.91
CA THR A 113 9.46 3.40 4.85
C THR A 113 8.12 4.11 5.05
N TYR A 114 7.56 4.66 3.98
CA TYR A 114 6.29 5.41 4.02
C TYR A 114 5.36 5.01 2.88
N CYS A 115 4.07 5.28 3.05
CA CYS A 115 3.05 5.12 2.02
C CYS A 115 2.59 6.48 1.50
N THR A 116 2.12 6.53 0.25
CA THR A 116 1.47 7.72 -0.31
C THR A 116 -0.03 7.49 -0.36
N ASN A 117 -0.78 8.41 0.25
CA ASN A 117 -2.23 8.48 0.15
C ASN A 117 -2.59 9.53 -0.89
N ILE A 118 -3.52 9.19 -1.77
CA ILE A 118 -4.02 10.03 -2.85
C ILE A 118 -5.47 10.42 -2.52
N ARG A 119 -5.78 11.70 -2.68
CA ARG A 119 -7.14 12.22 -2.62
C ARG A 119 -7.44 12.99 -3.89
N MET A 120 -8.51 12.60 -4.55
CA MET A 120 -8.92 13.20 -5.81
C MET A 120 -10.25 13.91 -5.64
N PHE A 121 -10.41 15.02 -6.36
CA PHE A 121 -11.64 15.79 -6.45
C PHE A 121 -11.86 16.15 -7.91
N ALA A 122 -13.11 16.12 -8.34
CA ALA A 122 -13.51 16.65 -9.63
C ALA A 122 -14.86 17.34 -9.45
N LYS A 123 -15.15 18.31 -10.31
CA LYS A 123 -16.43 19.00 -10.37
C LYS A 123 -17.19 18.47 -11.58
N LYS A 124 -18.45 18.08 -11.40
CA LYS A 124 -19.35 17.82 -12.53
C LYS A 124 -19.66 19.13 -13.25
N ILE A 125 -19.61 19.11 -14.58
CA ILE A 125 -20.04 20.25 -15.42
C ILE A 125 -21.51 20.58 -15.14
#